data_AF-A0A350DBA6-F1
#
_entry.id   AF-A0A350DBA6-F1
#
_cell.length_a   1.000
_cell.length_b   1.000
_cell.length_c   1.000
_cell.angle_alpha   90.00
_cell.angle_beta   90.00
_cell.angle_gamma   90.00
#
_symmetry.space_group_name_H-M   'P 1'
#
loop_
_entity.id
_entity.type
_entity.pdbx_description
1 polymer ?
#
loop_
_entity_poly.entity_id
_entity_poly.type
_entity_poly.pdbx_seq_one_letter_code
_entity_poly.pdbx_strand_id
1 'polypeptide(L)'
;IGDKHLFFWLLTNLMAPPAVFLLPYFQLYYSVGLFDTHIAVALAHCLFNIPLAIWILEGFMSSVPKEIDETAYIDGYSFPRFFIKIFIPMIRSGIGVTLFFLFMFSWVELLLARTLTATDAQPIGMIMTRTSTASGIDWGTLAAAGVLTIVPGILVVYFVRNHIAKGFALGRT
;
A
#
# COMPACT_ATOMS: atom_id res chain seq x y z
N ILE A 1 7.19 -13.37 23.19
CA ILE A 1 5.96 -13.00 23.95
C ILE A 1 5.79 -11.50 23.79
N GLY A 2 4.96 -11.07 22.84
CA GLY A 2 4.85 -9.67 22.40
C GLY A 2 4.26 -9.56 20.99
N ASP A 3 4.66 -10.47 20.09
CA ASP A 3 4.28 -10.41 18.68
C ASP A 3 2.79 -10.58 18.42
N LYS A 4 2.12 -11.55 19.07
CA LYS A 4 0.69 -11.82 18.81
C LYS A 4 -0.22 -10.66 19.21
N HIS A 5 0.09 -9.96 20.30
CA HIS A 5 -0.71 -8.83 20.75
C HIS A 5 -0.46 -7.58 19.89
N LEU A 6 0.79 -7.31 19.51
CA LEU A 6 1.12 -6.24 18.57
C LEU A 6 0.47 -6.47 17.21
N PHE A 7 0.56 -7.69 16.67
CA PHE A 7 -0.03 -8.06 15.39
C PHE A 7 -1.56 -7.98 15.42
N PHE A 8 -2.20 -8.42 16.51
CA PHE A 8 -3.64 -8.27 16.71
C PHE A 8 -4.06 -6.79 16.79
N TRP A 9 -3.31 -5.96 17.50
CA TRP A 9 -3.58 -4.52 17.61
C TRP A 9 -3.41 -3.79 16.26
N LEU A 10 -2.39 -4.19 15.49
CA LEU A 10 -2.12 -3.71 14.15
C LEU A 10 -3.27 -4.06 13.19
N LEU A 11 -3.73 -5.32 13.20
CA LEU A 11 -4.86 -5.78 12.38
C LEU A 11 -6.17 -5.10 12.79
N THR A 12 -6.38 -4.84 14.08
CA THR A 12 -7.58 -4.12 14.55
C THR A 12 -7.63 -2.69 14.00
N ASN A 13 -6.48 -2.02 13.84
CA ASN A 13 -6.43 -0.71 13.19
C ASN A 13 -6.86 -0.75 11.72
N LEU A 14 -6.70 -1.89 11.03
CA LEU A 14 -7.18 -2.06 9.64
C LEU A 14 -8.72 -2.02 9.56
N MET A 15 -9.42 -2.35 10.65
CA MET A 15 -10.88 -2.34 10.71
C MET A 15 -11.45 -0.95 11.02
N ALA A 16 -10.60 0.00 11.43
CA ALA A 16 -11.03 1.34 11.74
C ALA A 16 -11.32 2.11 10.42
N PRO A 17 -12.50 2.73 10.28
CA PRO A 17 -12.83 3.43 9.05
C PRO A 17 -11.91 4.66 8.88
N PRO A 18 -11.25 4.85 7.72
CA PRO A 18 -10.39 6.01 7.46
C PRO A 18 -11.09 7.36 7.70
N ALA A 19 -12.41 7.40 7.52
CA ALA A 19 -13.25 8.56 7.75
C ALA A 19 -13.11 9.14 9.18
N VAL A 20 -12.89 8.29 10.19
CA VAL A 20 -12.77 8.74 11.59
C VAL A 20 -11.51 9.56 11.81
N PHE A 21 -10.47 9.31 11.02
CA PHE A 21 -9.17 9.96 11.15
C PHE A 21 -9.02 11.21 10.29
N LEU A 22 -10.02 11.56 9.46
CA LEU A 22 -9.99 12.71 8.55
C LEU A 22 -9.65 14.02 9.26
N LEU A 23 -10.41 14.35 10.31
CA LEU A 23 -10.29 15.64 10.99
C LEU A 23 -8.96 15.79 11.74
N PRO A 24 -8.49 14.78 12.51
CA PRO A 24 -7.15 14.80 13.10
C PRO A 24 -6.03 14.96 12.06
N TYR A 25 -6.09 14.24 10.94
CA TYR A 25 -5.09 14.32 9.88
C TYR A 25 -5.08 15.69 9.20
N PHE A 26 -6.25 16.22 8.89
CA PHE A 26 -6.40 17.54 8.31
C PHE A 26 -5.75 18.61 9.22
N GLN A 27 -6.08 18.60 10.52
CA GLN A 27 -5.52 19.54 11.48
C GLN A 27 -4.00 19.39 11.60
N LEU A 28 -3.50 18.15 11.71
CA LEU A 28 -2.08 17.87 11.80
C LEU A 28 -1.34 18.42 10.57
N TYR A 29 -1.75 18.00 9.36
CA TYR A 29 -1.06 18.36 8.12
C TYR A 29 -1.20 19.84 7.77
N TYR A 30 -2.30 20.47 8.15
CA TYR A 30 -2.43 21.91 8.06
C TYR A 30 -1.45 22.63 8.99
N SER A 31 -1.35 22.21 10.26
CA SER A 31 -0.46 22.87 11.24
C SER A 31 1.03 22.74 10.92
N VAL A 32 1.44 21.63 10.29
CA VAL A 32 2.85 21.39 9.90
C VAL A 32 3.16 21.80 8.45
N GLY A 33 2.18 22.39 7.74
CA GLY A 33 2.38 22.89 6.37
C GLY A 33 2.50 21.80 5.29
N LEU A 34 1.99 20.59 5.53
CA LEU A 34 1.94 19.49 4.56
C LEU A 34 0.62 19.43 3.78
N PHE A 35 -0.37 20.26 4.13
CA PHE A 35 -1.64 20.32 3.43
C PHE A 35 -1.47 20.63 1.93
N ASP A 36 -2.31 20.02 1.09
CA ASP A 36 -2.27 20.11 -0.37
C ASP A 36 -0.97 19.63 -1.02
N THR A 37 -0.31 18.63 -0.41
CA THR A 37 0.88 17.98 -0.98
C THR A 37 0.65 16.49 -1.24
N HIS A 38 1.35 15.95 -2.25
CA HIS A 38 1.36 14.50 -2.50
C HIS A 38 2.00 13.72 -1.35
N ILE A 39 2.87 14.36 -0.57
CA ILE A 39 3.52 13.76 0.61
C ILE A 39 2.49 13.51 1.72
N ALA A 40 1.57 14.46 1.96
CA ALA A 40 0.48 14.25 2.91
C ALA A 40 -0.34 12.99 2.57
N VAL A 41 -0.75 12.87 1.31
CA VAL A 41 -1.52 11.70 0.84
C VAL A 41 -0.71 10.41 0.99
N ALA A 42 0.56 10.42 0.58
CA ALA A 42 1.44 9.25 0.67
C ALA A 42 1.65 8.78 2.12
N LEU A 43 1.87 9.70 3.07
CA LEU A 43 2.06 9.37 4.48
C LEU A 43 0.78 8.83 5.12
N ALA A 44 -0.36 9.45 4.83
CA ALA A 44 -1.66 8.97 5.31
C ALA A 44 -1.93 7.56 4.79
N HIS A 45 -1.80 7.33 3.49
CA HIS A 45 -2.02 6.01 2.90
C HIS A 45 -1.02 4.98 3.42
N CYS A 46 0.24 5.36 3.64
CA CYS A 46 1.25 4.49 4.22
C CYS A 46 0.79 3.98 5.59
N LEU A 47 0.34 4.86 6.50
CA LEU A 47 -0.05 4.45 7.86
C LEU A 47 -1.19 3.42 7.85
N PHE A 48 -2.23 3.64 7.03
CA PHE A 48 -3.36 2.71 6.92
C PHE A 48 -2.99 1.39 6.25
N ASN A 49 -1.98 1.39 5.41
CA ASN A 49 -1.55 0.22 4.65
C ASN A 49 -0.47 -0.62 5.35
N ILE A 50 0.22 -0.08 6.36
CA ILE A 50 1.23 -0.81 7.15
C ILE A 50 0.70 -2.14 7.70
N PRO A 51 -0.50 -2.23 8.30
CA PRO A 51 -0.99 -3.49 8.83
C PRO A 51 -1.12 -4.60 7.78
N LEU A 52 -1.65 -4.25 6.61
CA LEU A 52 -1.75 -5.16 5.48
C LEU A 52 -0.36 -5.57 4.98
N ALA A 53 0.58 -4.63 4.89
CA ALA A 53 1.94 -4.90 4.46
C ALA A 53 2.63 -5.91 5.38
N ILE A 54 2.54 -5.69 6.69
CA ILE A 54 3.10 -6.58 7.71
C ILE A 54 2.43 -7.95 7.64
N TRP A 55 1.11 -8.01 7.51
CA TRP A 55 0.38 -9.28 7.44
C TRP A 55 0.80 -10.13 6.22
N ILE A 56 0.89 -9.51 5.03
CA ILE A 56 1.32 -10.24 3.83
C ILE A 56 2.78 -10.67 3.95
N LEU A 57 3.68 -9.75 4.33
CA LEU A 57 5.11 -10.05 4.42
C LEU A 57 5.39 -11.11 5.48
N GLU A 58 4.70 -11.10 6.62
CA GLU A 58 4.84 -12.11 7.67
C GLU A 58 4.48 -13.52 7.16
N GLY A 59 3.43 -13.64 6.35
CA GLY A 59 3.09 -14.91 5.69
C GLY A 59 4.20 -15.43 4.77
N PHE A 60 4.90 -14.55 4.05
CA PHE A 60 6.04 -14.96 3.21
C PHE A 60 7.32 -15.21 4.03
N MET A 61 7.59 -14.40 5.05
CA MET A 61 8.75 -14.56 5.91
C MET A 61 8.69 -15.86 6.72
N SER A 62 7.50 -16.25 7.19
CA SER A 62 7.30 -17.51 7.93
C SER A 62 7.50 -18.77 7.06
N SER A 63 7.41 -18.64 5.73
CA SER A 63 7.70 -19.74 4.80
C SER A 63 9.20 -20.02 4.61
N VAL A 64 10.08 -19.10 5.04
CA VAL A 64 11.52 -19.26 4.92
C VAL A 64 12.03 -20.20 6.01
N PRO A 65 12.73 -21.30 5.67
CA PRO A 65 13.27 -22.22 6.67
C PRO A 65 14.27 -21.52 7.61
N LYS A 66 14.18 -21.82 8.91
CA LYS A 66 15.08 -21.24 9.92
C LYS A 66 16.55 -21.61 9.72
N GLU A 67 16.79 -22.76 9.10
CA GLU A 67 18.13 -23.28 8.74
C GLU A 67 18.93 -22.29 7.89
N ILE A 68 18.26 -21.43 7.11
CA ILE A 68 18.91 -20.40 6.30
C ILE A 68 19.60 -19.34 7.17
N ASP A 69 19.02 -18.98 8.31
CA ASP A 69 19.60 -18.03 9.27
C ASP A 69 20.79 -18.67 9.98
N GLU A 70 20.66 -19.93 10.41
CA GLU A 70 21.74 -20.70 11.03
C GLU A 70 22.95 -20.87 10.10
N THR A 71 22.70 -21.17 8.82
CA THR A 71 23.77 -21.31 7.82
C THR A 71 24.45 -19.96 7.55
N ALA A 72 23.68 -18.88 7.44
CA ALA A 72 24.25 -17.54 7.25
C ALA A 72 25.09 -17.08 8.45
N TYR A 73 24.70 -17.44 9.66
CA TYR A 73 25.47 -17.18 10.87
C TYR A 73 26.79 -17.95 10.88
N ILE A 74 26.77 -19.24 10.49
CA ILE A 74 27.98 -20.07 10.34
C ILE A 74 28.92 -19.49 9.27
N ASP A 75 28.35 -18.99 8.17
CA ASP A 75 29.09 -18.30 7.09
C ASP A 75 29.62 -16.91 7.50
N GLY A 76 29.40 -16.47 8.74
CA GLY A 76 29.91 -15.21 9.29
C GLY A 76 29.20 -13.96 8.75
N TYR A 77 27.98 -14.08 8.23
CA TYR A 77 27.20 -12.91 7.84
C TYR A 77 26.74 -12.11 9.06
N SER A 78 26.89 -10.79 8.99
CA SER A 78 26.19 -9.89 9.91
C SER A 78 24.72 -9.80 9.54
N PHE A 79 23.84 -9.60 10.54
CA PHE A 79 22.39 -9.57 10.33
C PHE A 79 21.92 -8.60 9.22
N PRO A 80 22.37 -7.33 9.16
CA PRO A 80 21.96 -6.42 8.07
C PRO A 80 22.39 -6.92 6.68
N ARG A 81 23.55 -7.56 6.59
CA ARG A 81 24.09 -8.10 5.33
C ARG A 81 23.32 -9.34 4.89
N PHE A 82 23.01 -10.24 5.82
CA PHE A 82 22.12 -11.37 5.59
C PHE A 82 20.75 -10.91 5.09
N PHE A 83 20.14 -9.96 5.80
CA PHE A 83 18.81 -9.46 5.52
C PHE A 83 18.71 -8.90 4.09
N ILE A 84 19.64 -8.04 3.69
CA ILE A 84 19.61 -7.40 2.37
C ILE A 84 20.01 -8.38 1.25
N LYS A 85 21.05 -9.18 1.47
CA LYS A 85 21.67 -9.96 0.39
C LYS A 85 21.04 -11.33 0.18
N ILE A 86 20.48 -11.94 1.22
CA ILE A 86 19.95 -13.30 1.20
C ILE A 86 18.43 -13.28 1.43
N PHE A 87 17.98 -12.66 2.52
CA PHE A 87 16.59 -12.73 2.93
C PHE A 87 15.64 -11.98 1.99
N ILE A 88 15.91 -10.70 1.68
CA ILE A 88 15.08 -9.89 0.76
C ILE A 88 14.92 -10.56 -0.63
N PRO A 89 15.98 -11.05 -1.30
CA PRO A 89 15.85 -11.75 -2.57
C PRO A 89 15.01 -13.02 -2.50
N MET A 90 15.02 -13.71 -1.35
CA MET A 90 14.24 -14.92 -1.12
C MET A 90 12.74 -14.62 -1.06
N ILE A 91 12.35 -13.57 -0.31
CA ILE A 91 10.95 -13.14 -0.19
C ILE A 91 10.51 -12.15 -1.28
N ARG A 92 11.31 -11.96 -2.35
CA ARG A 92 11.01 -10.98 -3.43
C ARG A 92 9.61 -11.13 -4.03
N SER A 93 9.10 -12.38 -4.08
CA SER A 93 7.75 -12.66 -4.55
C SER A 93 6.69 -12.09 -3.61
N GLY A 94 6.91 -12.23 -2.29
CA GLY A 94 6.08 -11.62 -1.27
C GLY A 94 6.10 -10.10 -1.36
N ILE A 95 7.28 -9.49 -1.51
CA ILE A 95 7.42 -8.04 -1.70
C ILE A 95 6.61 -7.56 -2.91
N GLY A 96 6.68 -8.26 -4.05
CA GLY A 96 5.90 -7.92 -5.24
C GLY A 96 4.39 -7.98 -5.02
N VAL A 97 3.90 -9.00 -4.30
CA VAL A 97 2.48 -9.14 -3.93
C VAL A 97 2.07 -8.04 -2.95
N THR A 98 2.90 -7.73 -1.95
CA THR A 98 2.64 -6.64 -1.01
C THR A 98 2.53 -5.31 -1.75
N LEU A 99 3.52 -4.95 -2.58
CA LEU A 99 3.51 -3.71 -3.36
C LEU A 99 2.27 -3.57 -4.25
N PHE A 100 1.83 -4.67 -4.86
CA PHE A 100 0.59 -4.70 -5.62
C PHE A 100 -0.63 -4.30 -4.80
N PHE A 101 -0.83 -4.95 -3.65
CA PHE A 101 -1.97 -4.65 -2.80
C PHE A 101 -1.89 -3.24 -2.25
N LEU A 102 -0.72 -2.79 -1.76
CA LEU A 102 -0.58 -1.44 -1.23
C LEU A 102 -0.85 -0.38 -2.30
N PHE A 103 -0.37 -0.61 -3.53
CA PHE A 103 -0.70 0.25 -4.66
C PHE A 103 -2.20 0.26 -4.92
N MET A 104 -2.85 -0.90 -5.03
CA MET A 104 -4.28 -0.99 -5.33
C MET A 104 -5.15 -0.30 -4.27
N PHE A 105 -4.84 -0.52 -2.98
CA PHE A 105 -5.52 0.16 -1.88
C PHE A 105 -5.32 1.66 -1.93
N SER A 106 -4.07 2.12 -2.09
CA SER A 106 -3.76 3.56 -2.21
C SER A 106 -4.37 4.20 -3.46
N TRP A 107 -4.49 3.47 -4.57
CA TRP A 107 -4.95 4.01 -5.86
C TRP A 107 -6.46 4.26 -5.87
N VAL A 108 -7.22 3.42 -5.16
CA VAL A 108 -8.68 3.52 -5.06
C VAL A 108 -9.12 4.42 -3.90
N GLU A 109 -8.24 4.66 -2.92
CA GLU A 109 -8.53 5.56 -1.80
C GLU A 109 -8.66 7.02 -2.29
N LEU A 110 -9.88 7.54 -2.23
CA LEU A 110 -10.18 8.93 -2.59
C LEU A 110 -10.59 9.78 -1.41
N LEU A 111 -10.98 9.19 -0.28
CA LEU A 111 -11.58 9.93 0.83
C LEU A 111 -10.53 10.76 1.57
N LEU A 112 -9.42 10.15 1.99
CA LEU A 112 -8.29 10.85 2.59
C LEU A 112 -7.61 11.75 1.55
N ALA A 113 -7.35 11.22 0.35
CA ALA A 113 -6.68 11.97 -0.70
C ALA A 113 -7.43 13.26 -1.06
N ARG A 114 -8.76 13.23 -1.19
CA ARG A 114 -9.60 14.42 -1.44
C ARG A 114 -9.60 15.40 -0.28
N THR A 115 -9.54 14.91 0.96
CA THR A 115 -9.69 15.80 2.12
C THR A 115 -8.39 16.49 2.49
N LEU A 116 -7.25 15.86 2.20
CA LEU A 116 -5.93 16.40 2.46
C LEU A 116 -5.39 17.28 1.32
N THR A 117 -6.14 17.40 0.21
CA THR A 117 -5.75 18.17 -0.98
C THR A 117 -6.86 19.09 -1.45
N ALA A 118 -6.49 20.23 -2.01
CA ALA A 118 -7.40 21.28 -2.46
C ALA A 118 -7.23 21.57 -3.95
N THR A 119 -6.00 21.80 -4.39
CA THR A 119 -5.69 22.34 -5.72
C THR A 119 -4.49 21.65 -6.36
N ASP A 120 -3.35 21.60 -5.67
CA ASP A 120 -2.06 21.25 -6.29
C ASP A 120 -1.82 19.74 -6.35
N ALA A 121 -2.33 18.98 -5.37
CA ALA A 121 -2.03 17.55 -5.23
C ALA A 121 -3.25 16.63 -5.42
N GLN A 122 -4.31 17.12 -6.08
CA GLN A 122 -5.54 16.34 -6.19
C GLN A 122 -5.35 15.04 -6.99
N PRO A 123 -5.91 13.91 -6.50
CA PRO A 123 -5.82 12.66 -7.23
C PRO A 123 -6.68 12.73 -8.49
N ILE A 124 -6.24 12.04 -9.55
CA ILE A 124 -6.94 11.97 -10.83
C ILE A 124 -8.42 11.56 -10.70
N GLY A 125 -8.75 10.71 -9.71
CA GLY A 125 -10.12 10.30 -9.41
C GLY A 125 -11.06 11.45 -9.01
N MET A 126 -10.53 12.60 -8.58
CA MET A 126 -11.33 13.79 -8.30
C MET A 126 -12.04 14.34 -9.53
N ILE A 127 -11.44 14.21 -10.71
CA ILE A 127 -12.03 14.70 -11.97
C ILE A 127 -13.39 14.04 -12.20
N MET A 128 -13.51 12.74 -11.90
CA MET A 128 -14.75 11.97 -12.05
C MET A 128 -15.88 12.48 -11.14
N THR A 129 -15.55 13.13 -10.03
CA THR A 129 -16.55 13.74 -9.13
C THR A 129 -16.93 15.17 -9.52
N ARG A 130 -16.08 15.86 -10.29
CA ARG A 130 -16.31 17.23 -10.78
C ARG A 130 -17.07 17.29 -12.10
N THR A 131 -17.10 16.21 -12.87
CA THR A 131 -17.85 16.12 -14.14
C THR A 131 -19.38 16.08 -13.95
N SER A 132 -19.85 15.89 -12.72
CA SER A 132 -21.26 15.98 -12.35
C SER A 132 -21.52 17.38 -11.77
N THR A 133 -22.04 18.29 -12.59
CA THR A 133 -22.35 19.68 -12.18
C THR A 133 -23.84 19.96 -12.25
N ALA A 134 -24.27 21.10 -11.72
CA ALA A 134 -25.66 21.58 -11.83
C ALA A 134 -26.13 21.74 -13.30
N SER A 135 -25.20 21.84 -14.25
CA SER A 135 -25.47 21.95 -15.69
C SER A 135 -25.65 20.59 -16.40
N GLY A 136 -25.46 19.48 -15.69
CA GLY A 136 -25.49 18.14 -16.23
C GLY A 136 -24.18 17.38 -16.04
N ILE A 137 -24.14 16.14 -16.54
CA ILE A 137 -22.96 15.27 -16.51
C ILE A 137 -22.26 15.35 -17.86
N ASP A 138 -20.98 15.70 -17.86
CA ASP A 138 -20.13 15.56 -19.03
C ASP A 138 -19.64 14.12 -19.15
N TRP A 139 -20.40 13.32 -19.91
CA TRP A 139 -20.10 11.91 -20.17
C TRP A 139 -18.78 11.71 -20.92
N GLY A 140 -18.36 12.67 -21.76
CA GLY A 140 -17.12 12.56 -22.52
C GLY A 140 -15.91 12.64 -21.62
N THR A 141 -15.86 13.68 -20.77
CA THR A 141 -14.78 13.86 -19.80
C THR A 141 -14.78 12.74 -18.75
N LEU A 142 -15.96 12.31 -18.28
CA LEU A 142 -16.07 11.20 -17.32
C LEU A 142 -15.54 9.88 -17.89
N ALA A 143 -15.88 9.54 -19.13
CA ALA A 143 -15.39 8.34 -19.79
C ALA A 143 -13.87 8.39 -20.02
N ALA A 144 -13.34 9.52 -20.48
CA ALA A 144 -11.89 9.69 -20.68
C ALA A 144 -11.11 9.56 -19.36
N ALA A 145 -11.59 10.20 -18.30
CA ALA A 145 -11.01 10.07 -16.96
C ALA A 145 -11.06 8.61 -16.46
N GLY A 146 -12.20 7.93 -16.66
CA GLY A 146 -12.37 6.52 -16.29
C GLY A 146 -11.41 5.57 -17.03
N VAL A 147 -11.15 5.79 -18.32
CA VAL A 147 -10.16 4.98 -19.06
C VAL A 147 -8.75 5.25 -18.53
N LEU A 148 -8.41 6.51 -18.27
CA LEU A 148 -7.08 6.88 -17.79
C LEU A 148 -6.79 6.34 -16.38
N THR A 149 -7.79 6.24 -15.50
CA THR A 149 -7.63 5.66 -14.15
C THR A 149 -7.39 4.14 -14.16
N ILE A 150 -7.80 3.44 -15.22
CA ILE A 150 -7.57 1.99 -15.37
C ILE A 150 -6.12 1.69 -15.79
N VAL A 151 -5.48 2.58 -16.56
CA VAL A 151 -4.13 2.36 -17.13
C VAL A 151 -3.08 1.98 -16.07
N PRO A 152 -2.94 2.70 -14.94
CA PRO A 152 -1.96 2.35 -13.91
C PRO A 152 -2.24 0.99 -13.27
N GLY A 153 -3.51 0.63 -13.10
CA GLY A 153 -3.90 -0.69 -12.60
C GLY A 153 -3.44 -1.82 -13.54
N ILE A 154 -3.64 -1.65 -14.86
CA ILE A 154 -3.18 -2.62 -15.86
C ILE A 154 -1.65 -2.76 -15.82
N LEU A 155 -0.91 -1.64 -15.74
CA LEU A 155 0.55 -1.66 -15.67
C LEU A 155 1.04 -2.44 -14.45
N VAL A 156 0.43 -2.20 -13.29
CA VAL A 156 0.80 -2.88 -12.04
C VAL A 156 0.50 -4.38 -12.11
N VAL A 157 -0.67 -4.77 -12.63
CA VAL A 157 -0.98 -6.19 -12.89
C VAL A 157 0.04 -6.82 -13.83
N TYR A 158 0.43 -6.11 -14.90
CA TYR A 158 1.44 -6.58 -15.85
C TYR A 158 2.78 -6.88 -15.15
N PHE A 159 3.29 -6.00 -14.29
CA PHE A 159 4.56 -6.22 -13.58
C PHE A 159 4.47 -7.33 -12.52
N VAL A 160 3.32 -7.46 -11.86
CA VAL A 160 3.18 -8.33 -10.70
C VAL A 160 2.75 -9.75 -11.08
N ARG A 161 2.17 -9.99 -12.27
CA ARG A 161 1.66 -11.31 -12.70
C ARG A 161 2.62 -12.48 -12.43
N ASN A 162 3.93 -12.27 -12.61
CA ASN A 162 4.96 -13.30 -12.41
C ASN A 162 5.26 -13.59 -10.93
N HIS A 163 4.99 -12.63 -10.04
CA HIS A 163 5.17 -12.74 -8.59
C HIS A 163 3.92 -13.33 -7.92
N ILE A 164 2.72 -12.94 -8.37
CA ILE A 164 1.44 -13.51 -7.89
C ILE A 164 1.36 -15.01 -8.21
N ALA A 165 1.73 -15.42 -9.43
CA ALA A 165 1.70 -16.83 -9.82
C ALA A 165 2.61 -17.72 -8.94
N LYS A 166 3.74 -17.18 -8.47
CA LYS A 166 4.69 -17.88 -7.58
C LYS A 166 4.27 -17.84 -6.12
N GLY A 167 3.68 -16.73 -5.67
CA GLY A 167 3.20 -16.57 -4.29
C GLY A 167 2.10 -17.56 -3.93
N PHE A 168 1.15 -17.81 -4.83
CA PHE A 168 0.10 -18.82 -4.61
C PHE A 168 0.59 -20.27 -4.77
N ALA A 169 1.71 -20.50 -5.46
CA ALA A 169 2.29 -21.83 -5.63
C ALA A 169 3.02 -22.32 -4.36
N LEU A 170 3.63 -21.41 -3.60
CA LEU A 170 4.36 -21.71 -2.35
C LEU A 170 3.43 -22.08 -1.18
N GLY A 171 2.17 -21.65 -1.20
CA GLY A 171 1.18 -22.01 -0.16
C GLY A 171 0.54 -23.40 -0.31
N ARG A 172 0.98 -24.22 -1.27
CA ARG A 172 0.40 -25.54 -1.61
C ARG A 172 1.26 -26.75 -1.24
N THR A 173 2.34 -26.57 -0.48
CA THR A 173 3.21 -27.65 0.02
C THR A 173 3.42 -27.50 1.51
#